data_AF-A0A1M4XQ24-F1
#
_entry.id   AF-A0A1M4XQ24-F1
#
_cell.length_a   1.000
_cell.length_b   1.000
_cell.length_c   1.000
_cell.angle_alpha   90.00
_cell.angle_beta   90.00
_cell.angle_gamma   90.00
#
_symmetry.space_group_name_H-M   'P 1'
#
loop_
_entity.id
_entity.type
_entity.pdbx_description
1 polymer ?
#
loop_
_entity_poly.entity_id
_entity_poly.type
_entity_poly.pdbx_seq_one_letter_code
_entity_poly.pdbx_strand_id
1 'polypeptide(L)'
;MLFRDYVNKTFSEENRIQNDELDMLRKSELPCVVYGTGFRAKMLTEHLSANGITINSYSESSQFWREGKTFMGKAVVNAENLNQLYDTYNLVIGCSGASMADNIAVFLRNPTIGHVFFFEKFMIPCEISYEWVIKHLDELDETFKMLEDDESRTVFLSYIQSHVECLNTDIPPLWSLCRKAQYFNELYRFKNFPQHALLDGGGFVGDTAEAFLDFVADEVKPKAVYSFEPDEDNYSKIVTVAKRYNDIYAYNYALGETNGETFFEMGNLSMSKITSQSAGERIRVVSADTIIGDKQISFVKLDLEGGEMDALRGMKRIISEQMPFLAICVYHRTEDLITIPQYIRTLAKDNNRAVRYKYYLRHHDIQPHETVFYAVPV
;
A
#
# COMPACT_ATOMS: atom_id res chain seq x y z
N MET A 1 -8.78 -23.29 -7.42
CA MET A 1 -9.58 -22.94 -6.23
C MET A 1 -10.35 -21.68 -6.56
N LEU A 2 -11.67 -21.63 -6.33
CA LEU A 2 -12.44 -20.38 -6.46
C LEU A 2 -12.36 -19.59 -5.15
N PHE A 3 -12.53 -18.26 -5.20
CA PHE A 3 -12.55 -17.44 -3.98
C PHE A 3 -13.73 -17.82 -3.09
N ARG A 4 -14.88 -18.13 -3.70
CA ARG A 4 -16.04 -18.63 -3.00
C ARG A 4 -15.77 -19.91 -2.20
N ASP A 5 -14.96 -20.82 -2.74
CA ASP A 5 -14.58 -22.06 -2.03
C ASP A 5 -13.74 -21.72 -0.79
N TYR A 6 -12.83 -20.76 -0.92
CA TYR A 6 -12.04 -20.26 0.20
C TYR A 6 -12.92 -19.65 1.29
N VAL A 7 -13.85 -18.75 0.94
CA VAL A 7 -14.75 -18.10 1.90
C VAL A 7 -15.60 -19.14 2.63
N ASN A 8 -16.20 -20.10 1.90
CA ASN A 8 -17.02 -21.16 2.51
C ASN A 8 -16.23 -22.06 3.46
N LYS A 9 -14.95 -22.34 3.16
CA LYS A 9 -14.08 -23.15 4.02
C LYS A 9 -13.61 -22.35 5.24
N THR A 10 -13.25 -21.10 5.03
CA THR A 10 -12.43 -20.33 5.97
C THR A 10 -13.28 -19.49 6.89
N PHE A 11 -14.32 -18.85 6.38
CA PHE A 11 -15.12 -17.89 7.13
C PHE A 11 -16.38 -18.55 7.71
N SER A 12 -16.22 -19.69 8.38
CA SER A 12 -17.25 -20.22 9.27
C SER A 12 -17.31 -19.41 10.56
N GLU A 13 -18.47 -19.35 11.22
CA GLU A 13 -18.57 -18.69 12.55
C GLU A 13 -17.58 -19.28 13.57
N GLU A 14 -17.20 -20.55 13.42
CA GLU A 14 -16.23 -21.26 14.27
C GLU A 14 -14.78 -20.79 14.07
N ASN A 15 -14.43 -20.31 12.88
CA ASN A 15 -13.07 -19.85 12.53
C ASN A 15 -12.87 -18.33 12.72
N ARG A 16 -13.93 -17.60 13.09
CA ARG A 16 -13.83 -16.17 13.40
C ARG A 16 -13.07 -16.00 14.71
N ILE A 17 -12.00 -15.21 14.68
CA ILE A 17 -11.41 -14.71 15.92
C ILE A 17 -12.43 -13.74 16.51
N GLN A 18 -13.18 -14.20 17.51
CA GLN A 18 -14.17 -13.38 18.22
C GLN A 18 -13.52 -12.34 19.16
N ASN A 19 -12.21 -12.42 19.36
CA ASN A 19 -11.50 -11.55 20.28
C ASN A 19 -10.78 -10.43 19.52
N ASP A 20 -11.20 -9.20 19.78
CA ASP A 20 -10.45 -7.99 19.48
C ASP A 20 -9.00 -8.16 19.95
N GLU A 21 -8.00 -7.93 19.08
CA GLU A 21 -6.57 -7.98 19.44
C GLU A 21 -6.28 -7.11 20.68
N LEU A 22 -7.02 -6.00 20.85
CA LEU A 22 -6.91 -5.14 22.03
C LEU A 22 -7.33 -5.86 23.30
N ASP A 23 -8.42 -6.64 23.24
CA ASP A 23 -8.89 -7.43 24.37
C ASP A 23 -7.93 -8.57 24.71
N MET A 24 -7.35 -9.22 23.69
CA MET A 24 -6.31 -10.24 23.91
C MET A 24 -5.09 -9.63 24.59
N LEU A 25 -4.58 -8.52 24.07
CA LEU A 25 -3.42 -7.84 24.63
C LEU A 25 -3.70 -7.27 26.03
N ARG A 26 -4.90 -6.74 26.28
CA ARG A 26 -5.34 -6.22 27.59
C ARG A 26 -5.47 -7.31 28.65
N LYS A 27 -5.96 -8.51 28.28
CA LYS A 27 -6.11 -9.65 29.20
C LYS A 27 -4.80 -10.39 29.46
N SER A 28 -3.78 -10.17 28.65
CA SER A 28 -2.48 -10.80 28.81
C SER A 28 -1.72 -10.23 30.00
N GLU A 29 -1.16 -11.11 30.83
CA GLU A 29 -0.26 -10.75 31.93
C GLU A 29 1.21 -10.58 31.48
N LEU A 30 1.51 -10.92 30.21
CA LEU A 30 2.85 -10.77 29.63
C LEU A 30 3.22 -9.30 29.38
N PRO A 31 4.52 -8.93 29.50
CA PRO A 31 5.02 -7.61 29.11
C PRO A 31 4.67 -7.28 27.65
N CYS A 32 4.26 -6.04 27.38
CA CYS A 32 4.02 -5.54 26.03
C CYS A 32 5.26 -4.81 25.49
N VAL A 33 5.83 -5.32 24.40
CA VAL A 33 6.99 -4.73 23.72
C VAL A 33 6.56 -4.20 22.36
N VAL A 34 6.78 -2.92 22.11
CA VAL A 34 6.57 -2.32 20.78
C VAL A 34 7.87 -2.38 20.00
N TYR A 35 7.84 -2.95 18.79
CA TYR A 35 8.98 -3.02 17.89
C TYR A 35 8.88 -1.93 16.81
N GLY A 36 9.80 -0.97 16.87
CA GLY A 36 9.80 0.26 16.08
C GLY A 36 9.78 1.50 16.98
N THR A 37 10.42 2.58 16.52
CA THR A 37 10.40 3.89 17.19
C THR A 37 10.07 5.04 16.23
N GLY A 38 9.39 4.71 15.14
CA GLY A 38 8.92 5.67 14.14
C GLY A 38 7.60 6.32 14.55
N PHE A 39 7.06 7.12 13.62
CA PHE A 39 5.77 7.77 13.79
C PHE A 39 4.62 6.77 14.00
N ARG A 40 4.62 5.64 13.27
CA ARG A 40 3.63 4.56 13.46
C ARG A 40 3.67 4.01 14.89
N ALA A 41 4.85 3.70 15.40
CA ALA A 41 5.02 3.27 16.79
C ALA A 41 4.48 4.30 17.79
N LYS A 42 4.61 5.60 17.51
CA LYS A 42 4.07 6.66 18.37
C LYS A 42 2.54 6.62 18.39
N MET A 43 1.90 6.64 17.22
CA MET A 43 0.43 6.58 17.13
C MET A 43 -0.13 5.30 17.77
N LEU A 44 0.52 4.17 17.50
CA LEU A 44 0.19 2.89 18.11
C LEU A 44 0.30 2.93 19.64
N THR A 45 1.38 3.51 20.17
CA THR A 45 1.57 3.69 21.61
C THR A 45 0.43 4.50 22.23
N GLU A 46 0.05 5.61 21.60
CA GLU A 46 -1.04 6.48 22.06
C GLU A 46 -2.38 5.73 22.04
N HIS A 47 -2.66 4.98 20.97
CA HIS A 47 -3.86 4.14 20.84
C HIS A 47 -3.93 3.04 21.91
N LEU A 48 -2.84 2.30 22.12
CA LEU A 48 -2.77 1.25 23.14
C LEU A 48 -2.92 1.82 24.55
N SER A 49 -2.25 2.94 24.83
CA SER A 49 -2.32 3.60 26.13
C SER A 49 -3.74 4.12 26.44
N ALA A 50 -4.42 4.70 25.45
CA ALA A 50 -5.82 5.12 25.57
C ALA A 50 -6.77 3.95 25.86
N ASN A 51 -6.39 2.73 25.46
CA ASN A 51 -7.11 1.49 25.71
C ASN A 51 -6.66 0.74 26.97
N GLY A 52 -5.86 1.38 27.83
CA GLY A 52 -5.44 0.84 29.12
C GLY A 52 -4.27 -0.15 29.04
N ILE A 53 -3.60 -0.27 27.89
CA ILE A 53 -2.47 -1.19 27.71
C ILE A 53 -1.19 -0.47 28.09
N THR A 54 -0.42 -1.07 29.00
CA THR A 54 0.88 -0.54 29.43
C THR A 54 1.98 -1.07 28.52
N ILE A 55 2.70 -0.19 27.83
CA ILE A 55 3.89 -0.57 27.05
C ILE A 55 5.06 -0.75 28.01
N ASN A 56 5.68 -1.93 28.07
CA ASN A 56 6.81 -2.19 28.97
C ASN A 56 8.13 -1.69 28.38
N SER A 57 8.38 -1.93 27.09
CA SER A 57 9.61 -1.51 26.38
C SER A 57 9.34 -1.17 24.92
N TYR A 58 10.22 -0.34 24.36
CA TYR A 58 10.36 -0.16 22.91
C TYR A 58 11.61 -0.86 22.43
N SER A 59 11.59 -1.41 21.22
CA SER A 59 12.74 -2.11 20.66
C SER A 59 12.95 -1.84 19.18
N GLU A 60 14.17 -2.06 18.72
CA GLU A 60 14.56 -1.98 17.31
C GLU A 60 15.62 -3.04 17.00
N SER A 61 15.76 -3.42 15.73
CA SER A 61 16.89 -4.25 15.31
C SER A 61 18.22 -3.52 15.50
N SER A 62 19.30 -4.30 15.61
CA SER A 62 20.68 -3.82 15.72
C SER A 62 21.06 -2.80 14.64
N GLN A 63 20.46 -2.87 13.45
CA GLN A 63 20.69 -1.92 12.37
C GLN A 63 20.33 -0.48 12.78
N PHE A 64 19.19 -0.29 13.45
CA PHE A 64 18.63 1.03 13.80
C PHE A 64 18.90 1.43 15.24
N TRP A 65 19.12 0.47 16.13
CA TRP A 65 19.36 0.73 17.54
C TRP A 65 20.73 1.39 17.79
N ARG A 66 20.77 2.30 18.78
CA ARG A 66 22.00 2.95 19.26
C ARG A 66 21.94 3.07 20.78
N GLU A 67 23.10 3.00 21.44
CA GLU A 67 23.20 3.15 22.88
C GLU A 67 22.63 4.50 23.35
N GLY A 68 21.88 4.48 24.45
CA GLY A 68 21.24 5.67 25.02
C GLY A 68 20.02 6.19 24.24
N LYS A 69 19.60 5.53 23.14
CA LYS A 69 18.39 5.92 22.41
C LYS A 69 17.16 5.83 23.32
N THR A 70 16.32 6.85 23.27
CA THR A 70 15.04 6.88 23.98
C THR A 70 13.88 7.11 23.01
N PHE A 71 12.71 6.60 23.38
CA PHE A 71 11.46 6.80 22.65
C PHE A 71 10.30 6.85 23.64
N MET A 72 9.41 7.83 23.47
CA MET A 72 8.24 8.03 24.36
C MET A 72 8.60 7.99 25.86
N GLY A 73 9.75 8.60 26.22
CA GLY A 73 10.25 8.68 27.59
C GLY A 73 10.87 7.40 28.17
N LYS A 74 11.07 6.34 27.37
CA LYS A 74 11.70 5.08 27.79
C LYS A 74 12.97 4.81 26.99
N ALA A 75 13.92 4.08 27.58
CA ALA A 75 15.07 3.56 26.87
C ALA A 75 14.62 2.55 25.80
N VAL A 76 15.19 2.65 24.60
CA VAL A 76 14.95 1.69 23.53
C VAL A 76 15.91 0.53 23.70
N VAL A 77 15.40 -0.69 23.60
CA VAL A 77 16.14 -1.93 23.77
C VAL A 77 16.55 -2.47 22.39
N ASN A 78 17.75 -3.01 22.27
CA ASN A 78 18.08 -3.80 21.09
C ASN A 78 17.22 -5.07 21.11
N ALA A 79 16.46 -5.33 20.04
CA ALA A 79 15.54 -6.46 19.94
C ALA A 79 16.22 -7.82 20.20
N GLU A 80 17.52 -7.95 19.87
CA GLU A 80 18.30 -9.16 20.15
C GLU A 80 18.56 -9.40 21.64
N ASN A 81 18.42 -8.38 22.49
CA ASN A 81 18.63 -8.46 23.93
C ASN A 81 17.32 -8.60 24.74
N LEU A 82 16.15 -8.65 24.09
CA LEU A 82 14.87 -8.72 24.80
C LEU A 82 14.71 -9.98 25.66
N ASN A 83 15.34 -11.08 25.25
CA ASN A 83 15.38 -12.34 26.03
C ASN A 83 16.16 -12.23 27.35
N GLN A 84 16.96 -11.18 27.54
CA GLN A 84 17.64 -10.90 28.81
C GLN A 84 16.74 -10.12 29.77
N LEU A 85 15.70 -9.46 29.25
CA LEU A 85 14.77 -8.64 30.03
C LEU A 85 13.48 -9.41 30.37
N TYR A 86 13.06 -10.31 29.49
CA TYR A 86 11.77 -10.98 29.58
C TYR A 86 11.90 -12.46 29.25
N ASP A 87 11.38 -13.33 30.12
CA ASP A 87 11.25 -14.77 29.84
C ASP A 87 10.25 -15.03 28.71
N THR A 88 9.14 -14.30 28.71
CA THR A 88 8.14 -14.30 27.63
C THR A 88 7.47 -12.92 27.55
N TYR A 89 7.16 -12.44 26.35
CA TYR A 89 6.50 -11.14 26.14
C TYR A 89 5.57 -11.13 24.93
N ASN A 90 4.64 -10.19 24.92
CA ASN A 90 3.84 -9.82 23.76
C ASN A 90 4.61 -8.85 22.88
N LEU A 91 4.65 -9.15 21.60
CA LEU A 91 5.25 -8.29 20.59
C LEU A 91 4.17 -7.54 19.83
N VAL A 92 4.28 -6.22 19.78
CA VAL A 92 3.44 -5.36 18.96
C VAL A 92 4.30 -4.73 17.86
N ILE A 93 3.88 -4.88 16.60
CA ILE A 93 4.60 -4.33 15.45
C ILE A 93 4.22 -2.84 15.26
N GLY A 94 5.20 -1.96 15.47
CA GLY A 94 5.08 -0.50 15.34
C GLY A 94 5.92 0.08 14.20
N CYS A 95 6.29 -0.74 13.22
CA CYS A 95 7.05 -0.33 12.05
C CYS A 95 6.35 -0.78 10.76
N SER A 96 6.84 -0.27 9.64
CA SER A 96 6.32 -0.57 8.30
C SER A 96 7.45 -0.68 7.28
N GLY A 97 7.08 -1.06 6.05
CA GLY A 97 7.94 -1.11 4.89
C GLY A 97 8.55 -2.49 4.63
N ALA A 98 8.68 -2.82 3.34
CA ALA A 98 9.20 -4.10 2.89
C ALA A 98 10.60 -4.46 3.41
N SER A 99 11.44 -3.46 3.70
CA SER A 99 12.78 -3.71 4.24
C SER A 99 12.75 -4.31 5.64
N MET A 100 11.64 -4.20 6.36
CA MET A 100 11.47 -4.77 7.69
C MET A 100 11.03 -6.23 7.68
N ALA A 101 10.57 -6.77 6.54
CA ALA A 101 10.06 -8.14 6.44
C ALA A 101 11.09 -9.19 6.91
N ASP A 102 12.35 -9.05 6.48
CA ASP A 102 13.43 -9.96 6.88
C ASP A 102 13.71 -9.87 8.39
N ASN A 103 13.72 -8.65 8.94
CA ASN A 103 13.94 -8.42 10.37
C ASN A 103 12.81 -9.04 11.20
N ILE A 104 11.55 -8.87 10.77
CA ILE A 104 10.40 -9.49 11.41
C ILE A 104 10.49 -11.00 11.31
N ALA A 105 10.76 -11.55 10.12
CA ALA A 105 10.85 -13.00 9.93
C ALA A 105 11.92 -13.66 10.83
N VAL A 106 13.04 -12.99 11.08
CA VAL A 106 14.06 -13.45 12.03
C VAL A 106 13.54 -13.30 13.47
N PHE A 107 12.98 -12.14 13.80
CA PHE A 107 12.55 -11.83 15.14
C PHE A 107 11.40 -12.72 15.61
N LEU A 108 10.46 -13.06 14.73
CA LEU A 108 9.34 -13.96 15.00
C LEU A 108 9.74 -15.42 15.28
N ARG A 109 11.01 -15.80 15.03
CA ARG A 109 11.54 -17.11 15.44
C ARG A 109 11.99 -17.13 16.89
N ASN A 110 11.98 -15.99 17.58
CA ASN A 110 12.40 -15.92 18.97
C ASN A 110 11.37 -16.64 19.86
N PRO A 111 11.76 -17.72 20.56
CA PRO A 111 10.84 -18.51 21.38
C PRO A 111 10.32 -17.75 22.62
N THR A 112 10.90 -16.59 22.95
CA THR A 112 10.40 -15.75 24.06
C THR A 112 9.21 -14.87 23.65
N ILE A 113 8.82 -14.85 22.37
CA ILE A 113 7.60 -14.17 21.93
C ILE A 113 6.41 -15.08 22.22
N GLY A 114 5.52 -14.63 23.11
CA GLY A 114 4.26 -15.32 23.38
C GLY A 114 3.22 -15.10 22.28
N HIS A 115 2.97 -13.83 21.96
CA HIS A 115 2.03 -13.42 20.91
C HIS A 115 2.58 -12.25 20.09
N VAL A 116 2.13 -12.15 18.84
CA VAL A 116 2.45 -11.05 17.92
C VAL A 116 1.14 -10.37 17.55
N PHE A 117 1.11 -9.05 17.65
CA PHE A 117 -0.06 -8.24 17.34
C PHE A 117 0.25 -7.22 16.25
N PHE A 118 -0.69 -7.07 15.32
CA PHE A 118 -0.65 -6.14 14.19
C PHE A 118 -1.88 -5.22 14.24
N PHE A 119 -1.81 -4.15 15.03
CA PHE A 119 -2.93 -3.21 15.22
C PHE A 119 -3.10 -2.25 14.03
N GLU A 120 -3.31 -2.74 12.83
CA GLU A 120 -3.30 -1.88 11.64
C GLU A 120 -4.66 -1.26 11.35
N LYS A 121 -5.74 -1.91 11.79
CA LYS A 121 -7.12 -1.44 11.58
C LYS A 121 -7.38 -0.01 12.07
N PHE A 122 -6.66 0.48 13.09
CA PHE A 122 -6.86 1.87 13.53
C PHE A 122 -6.23 2.91 12.60
N MET A 123 -5.35 2.49 11.68
CA MET A 123 -4.63 3.37 10.76
C MET A 123 -5.14 3.35 9.32
N ILE A 124 -5.94 2.36 8.94
CA ILE A 124 -6.46 2.25 7.56
C ILE A 124 -7.94 2.64 7.55
N PRO A 125 -8.37 3.54 6.65
CA PRO A 125 -9.79 3.82 6.44
C PRO A 125 -10.55 2.65 5.74
N CYS A 126 -9.86 1.56 5.40
CA CYS A 126 -10.40 0.39 4.72
C CYS A 126 -10.97 -0.62 5.74
N GLU A 127 -12.30 -0.77 5.73
CA GLU A 127 -13.05 -1.66 6.62
C GLU A 127 -13.56 -2.90 5.86
N ILE A 128 -12.67 -3.83 5.51
CA ILE A 128 -13.06 -5.14 4.95
C ILE A 128 -13.50 -6.05 6.10
N SER A 129 -14.79 -6.05 6.40
CA SER A 129 -15.40 -6.97 7.38
C SER A 129 -15.85 -8.28 6.75
N TYR A 130 -16.15 -9.28 7.58
CA TYR A 130 -16.80 -10.51 7.12
C TYR A 130 -18.09 -10.20 6.36
N GLU A 131 -18.96 -9.36 6.93
CA GLU A 131 -20.26 -9.02 6.35
C GLU A 131 -20.08 -8.34 4.99
N TRP A 132 -19.05 -7.51 4.86
CA TRP A 132 -18.69 -6.87 3.59
C TRP A 132 -18.22 -7.91 2.56
N VAL A 133 -17.36 -8.87 2.94
CA VAL A 133 -16.91 -9.93 2.03
C VAL A 133 -18.08 -10.78 1.56
N ILE A 134 -19.01 -11.17 2.44
CA ILE A 134 -20.20 -11.93 2.04
C ILE A 134 -21.09 -11.11 1.10
N LYS A 135 -21.28 -9.82 1.39
CA LYS A 135 -22.09 -8.93 0.56
C LYS A 135 -21.52 -8.76 -0.86
N HIS A 136 -20.18 -8.75 -1.00
CA HIS A 136 -19.47 -8.52 -2.26
C HIS A 136 -18.79 -9.78 -2.80
N LEU A 137 -19.27 -10.96 -2.42
CA LEU A 137 -18.64 -12.24 -2.72
C LEU A 137 -18.49 -12.49 -4.23
N ASP A 138 -19.48 -12.08 -5.01
CA ASP A 138 -19.51 -12.30 -6.46
C ASP A 138 -18.50 -11.39 -7.17
N GLU A 139 -18.43 -10.13 -6.77
CA GLU A 139 -17.48 -9.17 -7.33
C GLU A 139 -16.03 -9.52 -6.92
N LEU A 140 -15.80 -9.97 -5.68
CA LEU A 140 -14.50 -10.45 -5.23
C LEU A 140 -14.07 -11.71 -5.98
N ASP A 141 -14.98 -12.68 -6.17
CA ASP A 141 -14.70 -13.90 -6.93
C ASP A 141 -14.41 -13.60 -8.41
N GLU A 142 -15.08 -12.59 -8.98
CA GLU A 142 -14.76 -12.09 -10.30
C GLU A 142 -13.36 -11.48 -10.38
N THR A 143 -13.00 -10.58 -9.47
CA THR A 143 -11.64 -10.01 -9.43
C THR A 143 -10.60 -11.11 -9.24
N PHE A 144 -10.83 -12.03 -8.30
CA PHE A 144 -9.93 -13.15 -8.04
C PHE A 144 -9.69 -13.99 -9.31
N LYS A 145 -10.72 -14.28 -10.09
CA LYS A 145 -10.60 -15.03 -11.36
C LYS A 145 -9.74 -14.31 -12.39
N MET A 146 -9.72 -12.98 -12.39
CA MET A 146 -8.93 -12.17 -13.34
C MET A 146 -7.42 -12.28 -13.12
N LEU A 147 -6.97 -12.62 -11.92
CA LEU A 147 -5.55 -12.66 -11.57
C LEU A 147 -4.82 -13.78 -12.33
N GLU A 148 -3.69 -13.48 -12.95
CA GLU A 148 -3.05 -14.39 -13.92
C GLU A 148 -2.18 -15.48 -13.27
N ASP A 149 -1.70 -15.28 -12.05
CA ASP A 149 -0.82 -16.24 -11.36
C ASP A 149 -1.27 -16.60 -9.93
N ASP A 150 -0.73 -17.72 -9.44
CA ASP A 150 -1.04 -18.28 -8.11
C ASP A 150 -0.54 -17.38 -6.98
N GLU A 151 0.55 -16.64 -7.20
CA GLU A 151 1.06 -15.68 -6.22
C GLU A 151 0.07 -14.54 -6.00
N SER A 152 -0.47 -13.94 -7.06
CA SER A 152 -1.50 -12.89 -6.97
C SER A 152 -2.73 -13.40 -6.24
N ARG A 153 -3.16 -14.64 -6.56
CA ARG A 153 -4.28 -15.29 -5.88
C ARG A 153 -3.98 -15.48 -4.39
N THR A 154 -2.76 -15.89 -4.05
CA THR A 154 -2.34 -16.05 -2.66
C THR A 154 -2.34 -14.71 -1.93
N VAL A 155 -1.77 -13.66 -2.51
CA VAL A 155 -1.80 -12.29 -1.97
C VAL A 155 -3.23 -11.80 -1.75
N PHE A 156 -4.12 -12.04 -2.71
CA PHE A 156 -5.54 -11.65 -2.59
C PHE A 156 -6.18 -12.31 -1.36
N LEU A 157 -5.96 -13.60 -1.15
CA LEU A 157 -6.52 -14.33 -0.02
C LEU A 157 -5.90 -13.88 1.30
N SER A 158 -4.57 -13.74 1.36
CA SER A 158 -3.85 -13.26 2.55
C SER A 158 -4.26 -11.84 2.94
N TYR A 159 -4.53 -10.97 1.95
CA TYR A 159 -5.02 -9.61 2.19
C TYR A 159 -6.43 -9.62 2.78
N ILE A 160 -7.37 -10.35 2.18
CA ILE A 160 -8.71 -10.48 2.76
C ILE A 160 -8.65 -11.10 4.18
N GLN A 161 -7.79 -12.09 4.40
CA GLN A 161 -7.60 -12.70 5.70
C GLN A 161 -7.03 -11.74 6.75
N SER A 162 -6.09 -10.85 6.37
CA SER A 162 -5.51 -9.88 7.30
C SER A 162 -6.52 -8.85 7.78
N HIS A 163 -7.56 -8.56 7.00
CA HIS A 163 -8.65 -7.66 7.43
C HIS A 163 -9.73 -8.38 8.25
N VAL A 164 -10.13 -9.59 7.85
CA VAL A 164 -11.25 -10.31 8.50
C VAL A 164 -10.81 -11.11 9.74
N GLU A 165 -9.51 -11.16 10.06
CA GLU A 165 -8.94 -11.82 11.26
C GLU A 165 -9.51 -13.24 11.47
N CYS A 166 -9.35 -14.09 10.47
CA CYS A 166 -9.74 -15.50 10.56
C CYS A 166 -8.51 -16.40 10.74
N LEU A 167 -8.66 -17.42 11.58
CA LEU A 167 -7.63 -18.44 11.78
C LEU A 167 -7.64 -19.41 10.60
N ASN A 168 -6.91 -19.09 9.54
CA ASN A 168 -6.57 -20.03 8.49
C ASN A 168 -5.06 -20.15 8.33
N THR A 169 -4.52 -21.28 8.75
CA THR A 169 -3.09 -21.58 8.68
C THR A 169 -2.66 -22.17 7.33
N ASP A 170 -3.62 -22.49 6.44
CA ASP A 170 -3.31 -22.99 5.09
C ASP A 170 -2.82 -21.87 4.15
N ILE A 171 -3.03 -20.61 4.53
CA ILE A 171 -2.63 -19.44 3.75
C ILE A 171 -1.50 -18.71 4.47
N PRO A 172 -0.40 -18.36 3.77
CA PRO A 172 0.67 -17.61 4.38
C PRO A 172 0.18 -16.23 4.85
N PRO A 173 0.69 -15.73 5.99
CA PRO A 173 0.33 -14.40 6.46
C PRO A 173 0.83 -13.34 5.47
N LEU A 174 0.08 -12.26 5.31
CA LEU A 174 0.32 -11.24 4.28
C LEU A 174 1.75 -10.68 4.30
N TRP A 175 2.29 -10.38 5.50
CA TRP A 175 3.65 -9.86 5.68
C TRP A 175 4.74 -10.78 5.09
N SER A 176 4.49 -12.09 5.03
CA SER A 176 5.45 -13.07 4.50
C SER A 176 5.50 -13.09 2.97
N LEU A 177 4.53 -12.45 2.31
CA LEU A 177 4.45 -12.28 0.86
C LEU A 177 5.01 -10.93 0.39
N CYS A 178 5.54 -10.14 1.31
CA CYS A 178 6.05 -8.81 1.05
C CYS A 178 7.21 -8.81 0.06
N ARG A 179 7.17 -7.90 -0.92
CA ARG A 179 8.22 -7.69 -1.93
C ARG A 179 8.79 -6.28 -1.84
N LYS A 180 10.10 -6.16 -2.03
CA LYS A 180 10.81 -4.86 -1.98
C LYS A 180 10.58 -4.00 -3.22
N ALA A 181 10.53 -4.61 -4.41
CA ALA A 181 10.33 -3.89 -5.67
C ALA A 181 8.83 -3.62 -5.90
N GLN A 182 8.34 -2.49 -5.37
CA GLN A 182 6.94 -2.09 -5.47
C GLN A 182 6.56 -1.71 -6.89
N TYR A 183 6.86 -0.51 -7.36
CA TYR A 183 6.39 -0.06 -8.67
C TYR A 183 7.26 -0.57 -9.82
N PHE A 184 8.58 -0.54 -9.64
CA PHE A 184 9.55 -0.82 -10.68
C PHE A 184 10.13 -2.22 -10.52
N ASN A 185 9.45 -3.20 -11.13
CA ASN A 185 9.73 -4.62 -10.92
C ASN A 185 9.74 -5.43 -12.22
N GLU A 186 9.95 -6.74 -12.09
CA GLU A 186 10.08 -7.67 -13.19
C GLU A 186 8.80 -7.93 -13.99
N LEU A 187 7.67 -7.31 -13.66
CA LEU A 187 6.46 -7.35 -14.48
C LEU A 187 6.52 -6.35 -15.64
N TYR A 188 7.31 -5.27 -15.53
CA TYR A 188 7.47 -4.31 -16.61
C TYR A 188 8.20 -4.96 -17.79
N ARG A 189 7.66 -4.79 -19.01
CA ARG A 189 8.20 -5.38 -20.23
C ARG A 189 8.78 -4.27 -21.10
N PHE A 190 10.03 -3.89 -20.85
CA PHE A 190 10.70 -2.77 -21.52
C PHE A 190 10.52 -2.76 -23.05
N LYS A 191 10.68 -3.92 -23.70
CA LYS A 191 10.53 -4.07 -25.17
C LYS A 191 9.14 -3.73 -25.71
N ASN A 192 8.10 -3.74 -24.86
CA ASN A 192 6.75 -3.37 -25.27
C ASN A 192 6.55 -1.85 -25.35
N PHE A 193 7.52 -1.07 -24.83
CA PHE A 193 7.41 0.38 -24.71
C PHE A 193 8.62 1.06 -25.35
N PRO A 194 8.48 1.60 -26.58
CA PRO A 194 9.59 2.28 -27.27
C PRO A 194 9.95 3.64 -26.66
N GLN A 195 9.10 4.17 -25.78
CA GLN A 195 9.36 5.33 -24.92
C GLN A 195 9.21 4.85 -23.48
N HIS A 196 9.94 5.44 -22.53
CA HIS A 196 9.78 5.14 -21.12
C HIS A 196 9.24 6.37 -20.40
N ALA A 197 7.93 6.59 -20.53
CA ALA A 197 7.26 7.71 -19.90
C ALA A 197 6.40 7.26 -18.70
N LEU A 198 6.73 7.76 -17.52
CA LEU A 198 5.96 7.56 -16.29
C LEU A 198 4.98 8.70 -16.08
N LEU A 199 3.71 8.36 -15.85
CA LEU A 199 2.75 9.22 -15.16
C LEU A 199 2.71 8.78 -13.69
N ASP A 200 3.19 9.66 -12.82
CA ASP A 200 3.33 9.43 -11.38
C ASP A 200 2.27 10.22 -10.64
N GLY A 201 1.15 9.56 -10.29
CA GLY A 201 0.10 10.11 -9.45
C GLY A 201 0.40 9.86 -7.97
N GLY A 202 0.56 10.94 -7.21
CA GLY A 202 1.04 10.89 -5.83
C GLY A 202 2.57 10.91 -5.79
N GLY A 203 3.16 11.95 -6.36
CA GLY A 203 4.61 12.07 -6.51
C GLY A 203 5.38 12.30 -5.21
N PHE A 204 4.68 12.65 -4.13
CA PHE A 204 5.25 12.91 -2.80
C PHE A 204 6.50 13.81 -2.88
N VAL A 205 7.67 13.30 -2.51
CA VAL A 205 8.91 14.10 -2.51
C VAL A 205 9.74 13.95 -3.80
N GLY A 206 9.23 13.22 -4.79
CA GLY A 206 9.90 12.94 -6.07
C GLY A 206 10.82 11.73 -6.07
N ASP A 207 10.77 10.92 -5.01
CA ASP A 207 11.52 9.67 -4.87
C ASP A 207 11.12 8.62 -5.91
N THR A 208 9.81 8.50 -6.19
CA THR A 208 9.28 7.62 -7.24
C THR A 208 9.80 8.04 -8.61
N ALA A 209 9.91 9.35 -8.87
CA ALA A 209 10.45 9.87 -10.12
C ALA A 209 11.95 9.51 -10.30
N GLU A 210 12.78 9.69 -9.27
CA GLU A 210 14.20 9.30 -9.32
C GLU A 210 14.35 7.79 -9.51
N ALA A 211 13.60 7.00 -8.74
CA ALA A 211 13.65 5.54 -8.82
C ALA A 211 13.24 5.01 -10.21
N PHE A 212 12.30 5.66 -10.89
CA PHE A 212 11.97 5.32 -12.28
C PHE A 212 13.12 5.63 -13.24
N LEU A 213 13.75 6.81 -13.11
CA LEU A 213 14.86 7.19 -13.99
C LEU A 213 16.06 6.27 -13.86
N ASP A 214 16.30 5.74 -12.66
CA ASP A 214 17.31 4.71 -12.36
C ASP A 214 16.88 3.35 -12.94
N PHE A 215 15.62 2.96 -12.76
CA PHE A 215 15.08 1.71 -13.30
C PHE A 215 15.18 1.59 -14.82
N VAL A 216 15.03 2.71 -15.54
CA VAL A 216 15.10 2.76 -17.01
C VAL A 216 16.45 3.29 -17.53
N ALA A 217 17.46 3.43 -16.67
CA ALA A 217 18.71 4.12 -17.00
C ALA A 217 19.48 3.48 -18.18
N ASP A 218 19.44 2.15 -18.28
CA ASP A 218 20.16 1.38 -19.31
C ASP A 218 19.37 1.23 -20.62
N GLU A 219 18.11 1.69 -20.66
CA GLU A 219 17.23 1.59 -21.82
C GLU A 219 17.25 2.88 -22.67
N VAL A 220 16.98 2.73 -23.97
CA VAL A 220 17.18 3.81 -24.95
C VAL A 220 16.20 4.98 -24.71
N LYS A 221 16.75 6.20 -24.66
CA LYS A 221 16.01 7.48 -24.60
C LYS A 221 15.01 7.59 -25.77
N PRO A 222 13.77 8.07 -25.58
CA PRO A 222 13.39 9.04 -24.55
C PRO A 222 12.74 8.47 -23.29
N LYS A 223 13.05 9.11 -22.16
CA LYS A 223 12.38 8.90 -20.87
C LYS A 223 11.74 10.20 -20.39
N ALA A 224 10.61 10.10 -19.71
CA ALA A 224 9.94 11.26 -19.12
C ALA A 224 9.21 10.83 -17.84
N VAL A 225 9.08 11.75 -16.89
CA VAL A 225 8.26 11.58 -15.69
C VAL A 225 7.32 12.78 -15.59
N TYR A 226 6.01 12.53 -15.59
CA TYR A 226 4.98 13.52 -15.32
C TYR A 226 4.45 13.24 -13.90
N SER A 227 4.96 13.98 -12.91
CA SER A 227 4.70 13.74 -11.49
C SER A 227 3.69 14.75 -10.94
N PHE A 228 2.63 14.23 -10.33
CA PHE A 228 1.47 14.99 -9.85
C PHE A 228 1.40 14.92 -8.33
N GLU A 229 1.42 16.08 -7.67
CA GLU A 229 1.36 16.20 -6.22
C GLU A 229 0.62 17.49 -5.83
N PRO A 230 -0.58 17.39 -5.24
CA PRO A 230 -1.34 18.58 -4.83
C PRO A 230 -0.79 19.28 -3.59
N ASP A 231 -0.06 18.59 -2.70
CA ASP A 231 0.53 19.20 -1.51
C ASP A 231 1.72 20.11 -1.90
N GLU A 232 1.64 21.39 -1.56
CA GLU A 232 2.64 22.38 -2.01
C GLU A 232 4.05 22.09 -1.45
N ASP A 233 4.15 21.62 -0.20
CA ASP A 233 5.43 21.30 0.43
C ASP A 233 6.10 20.11 -0.27
N ASN A 234 5.34 19.07 -0.60
CA ASN A 234 5.81 17.91 -1.33
C ASN A 234 6.12 18.24 -2.80
N TYR A 235 5.24 18.97 -3.48
CA TYR A 235 5.47 19.47 -4.83
C TYR A 235 6.76 20.28 -4.95
N SER A 236 7.06 21.16 -3.97
CA SER A 236 8.29 21.96 -3.97
C SER A 236 9.57 21.09 -3.95
N LYS A 237 9.50 19.91 -3.31
CA LYS A 237 10.58 18.93 -3.30
C LYS A 237 10.71 18.27 -4.68
N ILE A 238 9.61 17.89 -5.33
CA ILE A 238 9.63 17.38 -6.71
C ILE A 238 10.24 18.42 -7.67
N VAL A 239 9.90 19.71 -7.55
CA VAL A 239 10.52 20.78 -8.34
C VAL A 239 12.03 20.85 -8.12
N THR A 240 12.48 20.64 -6.88
CA THR A 240 13.91 20.58 -6.55
C THR A 240 14.58 19.37 -7.19
N VAL A 241 13.94 18.20 -7.17
CA VAL A 241 14.40 17.01 -7.88
C VAL A 241 14.48 17.29 -9.40
N ALA A 242 13.45 17.87 -9.99
CA ALA A 242 13.36 18.16 -11.43
C ALA A 242 14.46 19.11 -11.93
N LYS A 243 15.02 19.98 -11.09
CA LYS A 243 16.20 20.79 -11.46
C LYS A 243 17.45 19.96 -11.77
N ARG A 244 17.52 18.72 -11.27
CA ARG A 244 18.62 17.77 -11.53
C ARG A 244 18.40 16.94 -12.80
N TYR A 245 17.16 16.87 -13.31
CA TYR A 245 16.76 15.99 -14.41
C TYR A 245 15.86 16.71 -15.41
N ASN A 246 16.32 16.82 -16.66
CA ASN A 246 15.50 17.43 -17.73
C ASN A 246 14.26 16.59 -18.12
N ASP A 247 14.19 15.36 -17.62
CA ASP A 247 13.14 14.39 -17.95
C ASP A 247 11.95 14.45 -16.97
N ILE A 248 12.02 15.24 -15.90
CA ILE A 248 10.96 15.33 -14.86
C ILE A 248 10.14 16.61 -15.03
N TYR A 249 8.83 16.45 -15.14
CA TYR A 249 7.82 17.49 -15.21
C TYR A 249 6.93 17.40 -13.97
N ALA A 250 7.04 18.40 -13.09
CA ALA A 250 6.26 18.47 -11.86
C ALA A 250 4.95 19.24 -12.08
N TYR A 251 3.85 18.73 -11.54
CA TYR A 251 2.52 19.33 -11.62
C TYR A 251 1.91 19.44 -10.21
N ASN A 252 1.64 20.66 -9.76
CA ASN A 252 0.94 20.90 -8.49
C ASN A 252 -0.59 20.75 -8.67
N TYR A 253 -1.03 19.54 -9.02
CA TYR A 253 -2.42 19.20 -9.26
C TYR A 253 -2.73 17.83 -8.65
N ALA A 254 -3.95 17.68 -8.12
CA ALA A 254 -4.53 16.37 -7.93
C ALA A 254 -5.01 15.80 -9.27
N LEU A 255 -4.93 14.49 -9.42
CA LEU A 255 -5.56 13.78 -10.53
C LEU A 255 -7.00 13.44 -10.18
N GLY A 256 -7.91 13.63 -11.13
CA GLY A 256 -9.32 13.28 -10.97
C GLY A 256 -10.03 13.15 -12.31
N GLU A 257 -11.34 12.90 -12.27
CA GLU A 257 -12.13 12.60 -13.47
C GLU A 257 -12.24 13.78 -14.42
N THR A 258 -12.46 14.98 -13.87
CA THR A 258 -12.64 16.22 -14.64
C THR A 258 -11.83 17.37 -14.07
N ASN A 259 -11.51 18.35 -14.90
CA ASN A 259 -10.83 19.57 -14.45
C ASN A 259 -11.74 20.38 -13.53
N GLY A 260 -11.19 20.85 -12.41
CA GLY A 260 -11.93 21.65 -11.44
C GLY A 260 -11.10 22.05 -10.23
N GLU A 261 -11.80 22.41 -9.16
CA GLU A 261 -11.21 22.68 -7.85
C GLU A 261 -11.92 21.81 -6.80
N THR A 262 -11.17 21.35 -5.80
CA THR A 262 -11.69 20.59 -4.65
C THR A 262 -10.97 21.01 -3.39
N PHE A 263 -11.38 20.48 -2.23
CA PHE A 263 -10.67 20.67 -0.97
C PHE A 263 -9.77 19.46 -0.69
N PHE A 264 -8.60 19.74 -0.13
CA PHE A 264 -7.59 18.77 0.25
C PHE A 264 -7.36 18.87 1.75
N GLU A 265 -7.54 17.76 2.44
CA GLU A 265 -7.25 17.66 3.86
C GLU A 265 -5.81 17.16 3.99
N MET A 266 -4.92 18.03 4.51
CA MET A 266 -3.55 17.63 4.81
C MET A 266 -3.53 16.62 5.94
N GLY A 267 -2.95 15.44 5.67
CA GLY A 267 -2.57 14.46 6.67
C GLY A 267 -1.10 14.62 7.06
N ASN A 268 -0.69 13.92 8.12
CA ASN A 268 0.73 13.84 8.46
C ASN A 268 1.44 12.81 7.54
N LEU A 269 2.61 13.17 6.99
CA LEU A 269 3.62 12.25 6.42
C LEU A 269 3.04 11.12 5.53
N SER A 270 2.23 11.49 4.51
CA SER A 270 1.59 10.58 3.54
C SER A 270 0.22 10.01 3.97
N MET A 271 -0.69 10.86 4.45
CA MET A 271 -2.09 10.48 4.71
C MET A 271 -3.08 11.58 4.28
N SER A 272 -2.72 12.36 3.27
CA SER A 272 -3.52 13.51 2.82
C SER A 272 -4.57 13.06 1.82
N LYS A 273 -5.82 13.53 1.93
CA LYS A 273 -6.92 13.04 1.08
C LYS A 273 -7.76 14.17 0.50
N ILE A 274 -8.40 13.91 -0.63
CA ILE A 274 -9.42 14.80 -1.19
C ILE A 274 -10.69 14.73 -0.34
N THR A 275 -11.25 15.89 0.02
CA THR A 275 -12.47 16.01 0.82
C THR A 275 -13.48 16.95 0.16
N SER A 276 -14.77 16.68 0.36
CA SER A 276 -15.85 17.58 -0.07
C SER A 276 -16.13 18.70 0.94
N GLN A 277 -15.46 18.71 2.08
CA GLN A 277 -15.68 19.69 3.15
C GLN A 277 -14.80 20.93 2.95
N SER A 278 -15.37 22.12 3.23
CA SER A 278 -14.67 23.41 3.11
C SER A 278 -13.59 23.67 4.16
N ALA A 279 -13.19 22.66 4.94
CA ALA A 279 -12.19 22.76 6.00
C ALA A 279 -10.75 22.48 5.51
N GLY A 280 -10.57 22.05 4.25
CA GLY A 280 -9.27 21.78 3.64
C GLY A 280 -8.71 22.94 2.81
N GLU A 281 -7.46 22.79 2.35
CA GLU A 281 -6.86 23.70 1.37
C GLU A 281 -7.52 23.51 0.01
N ARG A 282 -7.79 24.60 -0.72
CA ARG A 282 -8.38 24.50 -2.05
C ARG A 282 -7.32 24.19 -3.08
N ILE A 283 -7.39 22.99 -3.66
CA ILE A 283 -6.44 22.51 -4.67
C ILE A 283 -7.11 22.41 -6.04
N ARG A 284 -6.28 22.38 -7.08
CA ARG A 284 -6.72 22.14 -8.46
C ARG A 284 -6.72 20.65 -8.77
N VAL A 285 -7.79 20.20 -9.42
CA VAL A 285 -7.95 18.83 -9.92
C VAL A 285 -7.90 18.86 -11.43
N VAL A 286 -7.16 17.92 -12.03
CA VAL A 286 -7.03 17.80 -13.48
C VAL A 286 -7.24 16.37 -13.95
N SER A 287 -7.85 16.22 -15.13
CA SER A 287 -7.85 14.97 -15.88
C SER A 287 -6.47 14.76 -16.51
N ALA A 288 -5.91 13.57 -16.28
CA ALA A 288 -4.66 13.13 -16.90
C ALA A 288 -4.73 13.19 -18.44
N ASP A 289 -5.84 12.74 -19.04
CA ASP A 289 -6.04 12.78 -20.50
C ASP A 289 -5.90 14.19 -21.07
N THR A 290 -6.37 15.20 -20.32
CA THR A 290 -6.32 16.61 -20.72
C THR A 290 -4.93 17.20 -20.56
N ILE A 291 -4.31 17.04 -19.38
CA ILE A 291 -3.04 17.70 -19.06
C ILE A 291 -1.85 17.06 -19.80
N ILE A 292 -1.89 15.74 -20.01
CA ILE A 292 -0.86 15.01 -20.74
C ILE A 292 -0.99 15.28 -22.25
N GLY A 293 -2.20 15.38 -22.78
CA GLY A 293 -2.45 15.57 -24.21
C GLY A 293 -1.91 14.38 -25.01
N ASP A 294 -1.25 14.63 -26.14
CA ASP A 294 -0.84 13.55 -27.07
C ASP A 294 0.49 12.84 -26.70
N LYS A 295 1.05 13.15 -25.53
CA LYS A 295 2.27 12.50 -25.05
C LYS A 295 2.00 11.01 -24.82
N GLN A 296 2.96 10.18 -25.18
CA GLN A 296 2.89 8.73 -24.99
C GLN A 296 3.30 8.40 -23.57
N ILE A 297 2.42 7.74 -22.82
CA ILE A 297 2.62 7.22 -21.48
C ILE A 297 2.81 5.71 -21.58
N SER A 298 3.80 5.22 -20.86
CA SER A 298 4.20 3.81 -20.90
C SER A 298 4.05 3.14 -19.54
N PHE A 299 4.01 3.93 -18.49
CA PHE A 299 3.85 3.50 -17.12
C PHE A 299 2.91 4.50 -16.41
N VAL A 300 1.92 4.00 -15.69
CA VAL A 300 1.11 4.78 -14.74
C VAL A 300 1.29 4.18 -13.35
N LYS A 301 1.73 5.00 -12.40
CA LYS A 301 1.70 4.71 -10.96
C LYS A 301 0.63 5.56 -10.32
N LEU A 302 -0.27 4.97 -9.53
CA LEU A 302 -1.25 5.71 -8.73
C LEU A 302 -1.20 5.27 -7.27
N ASP A 303 -1.02 6.27 -6.41
CA ASP A 303 -1.04 6.19 -4.96
C ASP A 303 -1.58 7.52 -4.45
N LEU A 304 -2.91 7.63 -4.35
CA LEU A 304 -3.63 8.90 -4.28
C LEU A 304 -4.53 9.00 -3.04
N GLU A 305 -4.27 8.19 -2.02
CA GLU A 305 -4.96 8.23 -0.73
C GLU A 305 -6.50 8.17 -0.88
N GLY A 306 -6.95 7.32 -1.80
CA GLY A 306 -8.36 7.12 -2.15
C GLY A 306 -8.83 7.88 -3.39
N GLY A 307 -7.97 8.60 -4.10
CA GLY A 307 -8.27 9.28 -5.37
C GLY A 307 -8.15 8.40 -6.63
N GLU A 308 -7.80 7.13 -6.49
CA GLU A 308 -7.40 6.24 -7.59
C GLU A 308 -8.50 6.08 -8.63
N MET A 309 -9.74 5.79 -8.20
CA MET A 309 -10.85 5.58 -9.13
C MET A 309 -11.18 6.83 -9.95
N ASP A 310 -11.12 8.02 -9.35
CA ASP A 310 -11.40 9.26 -10.07
C ASP A 310 -10.26 9.60 -11.04
N ALA A 311 -9.01 9.38 -10.63
CA ALA A 311 -7.86 9.52 -11.53
C ALA A 311 -7.94 8.54 -12.71
N LEU A 312 -8.31 7.28 -12.47
CA LEU A 312 -8.52 6.26 -13.51
C LEU A 312 -9.60 6.69 -14.53
N ARG A 313 -10.71 7.28 -14.06
CA ARG A 313 -11.74 7.86 -14.95
C ARG A 313 -11.21 9.02 -15.77
N GLY A 314 -10.36 9.85 -15.18
CA GLY A 314 -9.71 10.98 -15.84
C GLY A 314 -8.58 10.61 -16.82
N MET A 315 -8.21 9.34 -16.91
CA MET A 315 -7.18 8.80 -17.82
C MET A 315 -7.72 7.70 -18.76
N LYS A 316 -9.04 7.71 -19.01
CA LYS A 316 -9.71 6.71 -19.85
C LYS A 316 -9.04 6.55 -21.22
N ARG A 317 -8.68 7.65 -21.87
CA ARG A 317 -8.03 7.66 -23.19
C ARG A 317 -6.63 7.06 -23.10
N ILE A 318 -5.82 7.52 -22.14
CA ILE A 318 -4.46 6.96 -21.91
C ILE A 318 -4.54 5.44 -21.72
N ILE A 319 -5.42 4.94 -20.85
CA ILE A 319 -5.52 3.50 -20.57
C ILE A 319 -6.00 2.72 -21.80
N SER A 320 -7.06 3.16 -22.47
CA SER A 320 -7.69 2.40 -23.55
C SER A 320 -6.92 2.49 -24.88
N GLU A 321 -6.28 3.63 -25.18
CA GLU A 321 -5.58 3.89 -26.44
C GLU A 321 -4.08 3.60 -26.37
N GLN A 322 -3.42 3.86 -25.24
CA GLN A 322 -1.96 3.70 -25.14
C GLN A 322 -1.58 2.39 -24.44
N MET A 323 -2.51 1.80 -23.67
CA MET A 323 -2.31 0.55 -22.93
C MET A 323 -1.01 0.53 -22.10
N PRO A 324 -0.74 1.54 -21.25
CA PRO A 324 0.48 1.59 -20.45
C PRO A 324 0.52 0.46 -19.42
N PHE A 325 1.71 0.16 -18.89
CA PHE A 325 1.82 -0.63 -17.67
C PHE A 325 1.17 0.14 -16.51
N LEU A 326 0.27 -0.49 -15.76
CA LEU A 326 -0.39 0.13 -14.61
C LEU A 326 0.12 -0.49 -13.32
N ALA A 327 0.46 0.32 -12.32
CA ALA A 327 0.70 -0.08 -10.93
C ALA A 327 -0.12 0.80 -10.00
N ILE A 328 -1.21 0.26 -9.45
CA ILE A 328 -2.26 1.02 -8.77
C ILE A 328 -2.43 0.49 -7.35
N CYS A 329 -2.30 1.35 -6.35
CA CYS A 329 -2.60 0.99 -4.96
C CYS A 329 -4.09 0.61 -4.82
N VAL A 330 -4.38 -0.46 -4.07
CA VAL A 330 -5.76 -0.96 -3.87
C VAL A 330 -6.12 -1.13 -2.40
N TYR A 331 -5.51 -0.34 -1.51
CA TYR A 331 -5.66 -0.46 -0.06
C TYR A 331 -6.30 0.77 0.62
N HIS A 332 -6.60 1.85 -0.11
CA HIS A 332 -7.09 3.09 0.49
C HIS A 332 -8.59 3.06 0.79
N ARG A 333 -9.39 2.42 -0.06
CA ARG A 333 -10.82 2.21 0.16
C ARG A 333 -11.17 0.74 0.18
N THR A 334 -12.20 0.39 0.94
CA THR A 334 -12.72 -0.98 1.04
C THR A 334 -13.03 -1.58 -0.33
N GLU A 335 -13.60 -0.78 -1.24
CA GLU A 335 -13.99 -1.22 -2.57
C GLU A 335 -12.87 -1.21 -3.63
N ASP A 336 -11.67 -0.73 -3.32
CA ASP A 336 -10.60 -0.55 -4.32
C ASP A 336 -10.18 -1.89 -4.93
N LEU A 337 -10.08 -2.95 -4.12
CA LEU A 337 -9.74 -4.30 -4.56
C LEU A 337 -10.78 -4.87 -5.55
N ILE A 338 -11.99 -4.31 -5.60
CA ILE A 338 -13.04 -4.70 -6.56
C ILE A 338 -13.06 -3.74 -7.75
N THR A 339 -13.24 -2.46 -7.46
CA THR A 339 -13.63 -1.44 -8.44
C THR A 339 -12.50 -1.11 -9.41
N ILE A 340 -11.26 -0.99 -8.91
CA ILE A 340 -10.08 -0.65 -9.73
C ILE A 340 -9.80 -1.74 -10.77
N PRO A 341 -9.59 -3.02 -10.39
CA PRO A 341 -9.34 -4.09 -11.37
C PRO A 341 -10.44 -4.20 -12.43
N GLN A 342 -11.71 -4.17 -12.01
CA GLN A 342 -12.85 -4.38 -12.90
C GLN A 342 -13.06 -3.20 -13.85
N TYR A 343 -12.80 -1.97 -13.39
CA TYR A 343 -12.87 -0.78 -14.24
C TYR A 343 -11.78 -0.80 -15.32
N ILE A 344 -10.52 -1.07 -14.94
CA ILE A 344 -9.41 -1.21 -15.90
C ILE A 344 -9.71 -2.28 -16.94
N ARG A 345 -10.28 -3.42 -16.52
CA ARG A 345 -10.70 -4.48 -17.45
C ARG A 345 -11.81 -4.04 -18.40
N THR A 346 -12.75 -3.21 -17.95
CA THR A 346 -13.79 -2.65 -18.82
C THR A 346 -13.17 -1.76 -19.89
N LEU A 347 -12.28 -0.85 -19.51
CA LEU A 347 -11.58 0.02 -20.45
C LEU A 347 -10.76 -0.76 -21.50
N ALA A 348 -10.18 -1.88 -21.10
CA ALA A 348 -9.39 -2.73 -21.99
C ALA A 348 -10.24 -3.58 -22.93
N LYS A 349 -11.50 -3.91 -22.58
CA LYS A 349 -12.41 -4.67 -23.47
C LYS A 349 -12.97 -3.81 -24.60
N ASP A 350 -13.19 -2.52 -24.34
CA ASP A 350 -13.82 -1.60 -25.28
C ASP A 350 -12.92 -1.25 -26.50
N ASN A 351 -11.64 -1.66 -26.51
CA ASN A 351 -10.66 -1.18 -27.47
C ASN A 351 -10.54 -2.00 -28.77
N ASN A 352 -11.20 -3.16 -28.90
CA ASN A 352 -11.18 -4.03 -30.11
C ASN A 352 -9.75 -4.38 -30.63
N ARG A 353 -8.72 -4.37 -29.77
CA ARG A 353 -7.32 -4.59 -30.15
C ARG A 353 -6.87 -6.04 -29.92
N ALA A 354 -5.78 -6.41 -30.58
CA ALA A 354 -5.07 -7.68 -30.34
C ALA A 354 -4.29 -7.69 -29.00
N VAL A 355 -4.09 -6.51 -28.38
CA VAL A 355 -3.36 -6.35 -27.12
C VAL A 355 -4.35 -6.44 -25.96
N ARG A 356 -4.02 -7.24 -24.94
CA ARG A 356 -4.83 -7.38 -23.72
C ARG A 356 -3.98 -7.10 -22.49
N TYR A 357 -4.61 -6.81 -21.36
CA TYR A 357 -3.91 -6.83 -20.08
C TYR A 357 -3.87 -8.24 -19.50
N LYS A 358 -2.75 -8.53 -18.83
CA LYS A 358 -2.63 -9.54 -17.78
C LYS A 358 -2.63 -8.85 -16.42
N TYR A 359 -3.34 -9.40 -15.46
CA TYR A 359 -3.55 -8.78 -14.16
C TYR A 359 -2.80 -9.51 -13.04
N TYR A 360 -2.14 -8.76 -12.19
CA TYR A 360 -1.36 -9.28 -11.07
C TYR A 360 -1.66 -8.48 -9.80
N LEU A 361 -1.47 -9.11 -8.65
CA LEU A 361 -1.55 -8.46 -7.34
C LEU A 361 -0.28 -8.79 -6.57
N ARG A 362 0.37 -7.79 -5.98
CA ARG A 362 1.53 -7.98 -5.10
C ARG A 362 1.39 -7.10 -3.86
N HIS A 363 2.16 -7.45 -2.85
CA HIS A 363 2.14 -6.79 -1.56
C HIS A 363 3.55 -6.31 -1.20
N HIS A 364 3.65 -5.09 -0.67
CA HIS A 364 4.93 -4.38 -0.53
C HIS A 364 5.15 -3.75 0.86
N ASP A 365 4.35 -4.15 1.85
CA ASP A 365 4.58 -3.79 3.24
C ASP A 365 4.53 -5.05 4.13
N ILE A 366 4.85 -4.89 5.39
CA ILE A 366 4.64 -5.91 6.43
C ILE A 366 3.25 -5.77 7.09
N GLN A 367 2.57 -4.66 6.79
CA GLN A 367 1.23 -4.27 7.22
C GLN A 367 0.30 -4.29 5.97
N PRO A 368 -1.04 -4.15 6.02
CA PRO A 368 -1.97 -4.32 4.89
C PRO A 368 -2.03 -3.04 4.04
N HIS A 369 -0.90 -2.34 3.94
CA HIS A 369 -0.66 -1.19 3.08
C HIS A 369 0.15 -1.65 1.87
N GLU A 370 0.33 -0.77 0.89
CA GLU A 370 1.21 -1.03 -0.26
C GLU A 370 0.81 -2.32 -1.02
N THR A 371 -0.47 -2.67 -1.00
CA THR A 371 -1.02 -3.72 -1.86
C THR A 371 -1.31 -3.09 -3.22
N VAL A 372 -0.63 -3.58 -4.26
CA VAL A 372 -0.61 -2.96 -5.58
C VAL A 372 -1.16 -3.92 -6.62
N PHE A 373 -2.12 -3.44 -7.38
CA PHE A 373 -2.67 -4.11 -8.56
C PHE A 373 -1.89 -3.68 -9.81
N TYR A 374 -1.45 -4.66 -10.60
CA TYR A 374 -0.73 -4.43 -11.84
C TYR A 374 -1.54 -4.88 -13.05
N ALA A 375 -1.57 -4.03 -14.08
CA ALA A 375 -2.08 -4.40 -15.40
C ALA A 375 -0.93 -4.32 -16.42
N VAL A 376 -0.56 -5.48 -16.98
CA VAL A 376 0.59 -5.62 -17.87
C VAL A 376 0.10 -5.88 -19.30
N PRO A 377 0.37 -5.00 -20.26
CA PRO A 377 -0.07 -5.20 -21.64
C PRO A 377 0.74 -6.33 -22.30
N VAL A 378 0.06 -7.27 -22.95
CA VAL A 378 0.63 -8.44 -23.63
C VAL A 378 0.12 -8.64 -25.05
#